data_AF-A0A945TI37-F1
#
_entry.id   AF-A0A945TI37-F1
#
_cell.length_a   1.000
_cell.length_b   1.000
_cell.length_c   1.000
_cell.angle_alpha   90.00
_cell.angle_beta   90.00
_cell.angle_gamma   90.00
#
_symmetry.space_group_name_H-M   'P 1'
#
loop_
_entity.id
_entity.type
_entity.pdbx_description
1 polymer ?
#
loop_
_entity_poly.entity_id
_entity_poly.type
_entity_poly.pdbx_seq_one_letter_code
_entity_poly.pdbx_strand_id
1 'polypeptide(L)'
;MCNGLYTSNRHVIEIFEQELAYLTGARFGGIVGSADGGDYQINSTLKSVSVGGGTAGPSVSAVFRDGIGCVVMSPGQGPSDISSLPLLKLPPAAVHPDLIPWPSGDRVIDEPLPDAINAKALQAASDWTFNRQIPEEITTGLIILYQGKLIHERYAAGFDRHTRTRTWSTAKSIAATLIGILVDDGRLKLDEPLGIEWLPAIKKPEDDPRNAITLRHLLNMSSGLYPVDRVNREYTTGSSRAYWAGASSIEGARDRGLVREPGTYWDYENFDTLLAVYAMKLALGDDKVYQMFPQRALLDRIGMNSTLIGTDRFHDFVLSSQVYTNTRDLARFGLLYAQGGVWQGERIISEDWIAFVRAPAPSTSKLGNFYGGQW
;
A
#
# COMPACT_ATOMS: atom_id res chain seq x y z
N MET A 1 -13.04 8.72 -4.07
CA MET A 1 -13.25 10.17 -4.29
C MET A 1 -12.18 11.05 -3.65
N CYS A 2 -12.00 11.11 -2.31
CA CYS A 2 -10.97 11.99 -1.70
C CYS A 2 -9.57 11.81 -2.32
N ASN A 3 -9.10 10.56 -2.43
CA ASN A 3 -7.79 10.29 -3.02
C ASN A 3 -7.70 10.70 -4.50
N GLY A 4 -8.72 10.41 -5.32
CA GLY A 4 -8.77 10.87 -6.71
C GLY A 4 -8.61 12.40 -6.81
N LEU A 5 -9.32 13.16 -5.96
CA LEU A 5 -9.26 14.62 -5.98
C LEU A 5 -7.91 15.18 -5.48
N TYR A 6 -7.44 14.71 -4.32
CA TYR A 6 -6.37 15.39 -3.58
C TYR A 6 -5.03 14.66 -3.56
N THR A 7 -5.02 13.35 -3.84
CA THR A 7 -3.79 12.56 -3.96
C THR A 7 -3.38 12.39 -5.43
N SER A 8 -4.36 12.08 -6.27
CA SER A 8 -4.18 11.84 -7.70
C SER A 8 -4.33 13.12 -8.54
N ASN A 9 -4.85 14.22 -7.96
CA ASN A 9 -5.10 15.50 -8.62
C ASN A 9 -6.02 15.41 -9.85
N ARG A 10 -7.04 14.57 -9.78
CA ARG A 10 -7.96 14.31 -10.89
C ARG A 10 -9.26 15.09 -10.74
N HIS A 11 -9.92 15.35 -11.87
CA HIS A 11 -11.21 16.03 -11.86
C HIS A 11 -12.34 15.09 -11.42
N VAL A 12 -13.37 15.66 -10.78
CA VAL A 12 -14.52 14.88 -10.29
C VAL A 12 -15.20 14.07 -11.40
N ILE A 13 -15.29 14.64 -12.61
CA ILE A 13 -15.85 13.95 -13.79
C ILE A 13 -15.05 12.69 -14.11
N GLU A 14 -13.73 12.79 -14.22
CA GLU A 14 -12.84 11.66 -14.50
C GLU A 14 -12.92 10.59 -13.40
N ILE A 15 -13.08 11.01 -12.14
CA ILE A 15 -13.25 10.10 -11.01
C ILE A 15 -14.55 9.30 -11.16
N PHE A 16 -15.68 9.93 -11.52
CA PHE A 16 -16.92 9.20 -11.73
C PHE A 16 -16.86 8.28 -12.96
N GLU A 17 -16.35 8.78 -14.09
CA GLU A 17 -16.31 8.05 -15.36
C GLU A 17 -15.34 6.87 -15.37
N GLN A 18 -14.28 6.93 -14.56
CA GLN A 18 -13.21 5.92 -14.61
C GLN A 18 -13.03 5.20 -13.28
N GLU A 19 -12.87 5.93 -12.18
CA GLU A 19 -12.59 5.32 -10.87
C GLU A 19 -13.84 4.79 -10.17
N LEU A 20 -14.99 5.44 -10.26
CA LEU A 20 -16.20 4.97 -9.58
C LEU A 20 -17.08 4.09 -10.48
N ALA A 21 -16.81 4.07 -11.78
CA ALA A 21 -17.56 3.29 -12.77
C ALA A 21 -17.66 1.79 -12.41
N TYR A 22 -16.64 1.22 -11.73
CA TYR A 22 -16.67 -0.18 -11.30
C TYR A 22 -17.68 -0.48 -10.18
N LEU A 23 -18.15 0.54 -9.45
CA LEU A 23 -19.11 0.38 -8.36
C LEU A 23 -20.55 0.23 -8.84
N THR A 24 -20.81 0.30 -10.15
CA THR A 24 -22.15 0.14 -10.74
C THR A 24 -22.70 -1.29 -10.61
N GLY A 25 -21.85 -2.28 -10.37
CA GLY A 25 -22.27 -3.68 -10.22
C GLY A 25 -23.07 -3.95 -8.93
N ALA A 26 -23.97 -4.94 -8.99
CA ALA A 26 -24.83 -5.34 -7.87
C ALA A 26 -24.08 -5.68 -6.56
N ARG A 27 -22.81 -6.08 -6.66
CA ARG A 27 -21.94 -6.33 -5.49
C ARG A 27 -21.74 -5.09 -4.61
N PHE A 28 -21.68 -3.90 -5.21
CA PHE A 28 -21.27 -2.68 -4.52
C PHE A 28 -22.44 -1.78 -4.13
N GLY A 29 -23.68 -2.15 -4.48
CA GLY A 29 -24.87 -1.37 -4.15
C GLY A 29 -25.05 -0.10 -4.99
N GLY A 30 -24.22 0.10 -6.02
CA GLY A 30 -24.28 1.25 -6.92
C GLY A 30 -23.39 2.42 -6.48
N ILE A 31 -23.31 3.44 -7.35
CA ILE A 31 -22.59 4.68 -7.08
C ILE A 31 -23.50 5.64 -6.33
N VAL A 32 -22.97 6.30 -5.29
CA VAL A 32 -23.66 7.40 -4.60
C VAL A 32 -23.40 8.71 -5.36
N GLY A 33 -24.42 9.21 -6.06
CA GLY A 33 -24.37 10.45 -6.84
C GLY A 33 -23.73 10.31 -8.24
N SER A 34 -23.46 11.46 -8.87
CA SER A 34 -22.78 11.63 -10.15
C SER A 34 -21.82 12.82 -10.10
N ALA A 35 -21.12 13.10 -11.20
CA ALA A 35 -20.26 14.27 -11.31
C ALA A 35 -21.02 15.61 -11.14
N ASP A 36 -22.32 15.62 -11.38
CA ASP A 36 -23.18 16.80 -11.26
C ASP A 36 -23.78 16.99 -9.85
N GLY A 37 -23.65 15.98 -8.97
CA GLY A 37 -24.10 16.05 -7.57
C GLY A 37 -24.69 14.74 -7.05
N GLY A 38 -25.24 14.77 -5.84
CA GLY A 38 -25.83 13.61 -5.16
C GLY A 38 -25.57 13.66 -3.66
N ASP A 39 -25.72 12.52 -2.99
CA ASP A 39 -25.46 12.39 -1.54
C ASP A 39 -23.95 12.32 -1.24
N TYR A 40 -23.22 13.36 -1.64
CA TYR A 40 -21.84 13.59 -1.25
C TYR A 40 -21.54 15.09 -1.17
N GLN A 41 -20.50 15.43 -0.41
CA GLN A 41 -20.05 16.82 -0.23
C GLN A 41 -18.54 16.89 -0.40
N ILE A 42 -18.06 17.85 -1.19
CA ILE A 42 -16.64 18.17 -1.34
C ILE A 42 -16.40 19.53 -0.68
N ASN A 43 -15.52 19.57 0.32
CA ASN A 43 -15.08 20.81 0.94
C ASN A 43 -13.63 21.09 0.53
N SER A 44 -13.45 22.03 -0.40
CA SER A 44 -12.13 22.40 -0.92
C SER A 44 -11.23 23.10 0.10
N THR A 45 -11.81 23.79 1.09
CA THR A 45 -11.04 24.50 2.13
C THR A 45 -10.44 23.50 3.12
N LEU A 46 -11.23 22.53 3.56
CA LEU A 46 -10.80 21.45 4.46
C LEU A 46 -10.11 20.30 3.73
N LYS A 47 -10.13 20.32 2.39
CA LYS A 47 -9.73 19.20 1.51
C LYS A 47 -10.37 17.88 1.95
N SER A 48 -11.67 17.92 2.22
CA SER A 48 -12.43 16.77 2.72
C SER A 48 -13.54 16.37 1.77
N VAL A 49 -13.89 15.10 1.80
CA VAL A 49 -15.01 14.53 1.05
C VAL A 49 -15.85 13.69 2.00
N SER A 50 -17.16 13.95 2.03
CA SER A 50 -18.16 13.11 2.70
C SER A 50 -19.02 12.43 1.65
N VAL A 51 -19.25 11.13 1.79
CA VAL A 51 -20.12 10.34 0.89
C VAL A 51 -21.21 9.66 1.73
N GLY A 52 -22.44 9.64 1.23
CA GLY A 52 -23.64 9.23 1.96
C GLY A 52 -24.28 10.41 2.71
N GLY A 53 -25.16 10.09 3.66
CA GLY A 53 -26.08 11.07 4.25
C GLY A 53 -27.42 11.10 3.52
N GLY A 54 -28.36 11.88 4.04
CA GLY A 54 -29.68 12.03 3.41
C GLY A 54 -30.43 10.70 3.33
N THR A 55 -30.88 10.34 2.12
CA THR A 55 -31.61 9.09 1.85
C THR A 55 -30.69 7.88 1.66
N ALA A 56 -29.40 8.09 1.43
CA ALA A 56 -28.39 7.03 1.29
C ALA A 56 -27.89 6.43 2.63
N GLY A 57 -28.33 6.97 3.77
CA GLY A 57 -28.00 6.44 5.10
C GLY A 57 -26.82 7.17 5.77
N PRO A 58 -26.02 6.50 6.62
CA PRO A 58 -24.88 7.11 7.30
C PRO A 58 -23.85 7.67 6.32
N SER A 59 -23.23 8.79 6.67
CA SER A 59 -22.12 9.35 5.89
C SER A 59 -20.77 8.87 6.40
N VAL A 60 -19.82 8.70 5.47
CA VAL A 60 -18.41 8.48 5.76
C VAL A 60 -17.61 9.62 5.16
N SER A 61 -16.70 10.18 5.95
CA SER A 61 -15.85 11.28 5.54
C SER A 61 -14.39 10.85 5.42
N ALA A 62 -13.66 11.44 4.48
CA ALA A 62 -12.21 11.34 4.39
C ALA A 62 -11.60 12.73 4.18
N VAL A 63 -10.42 12.95 4.76
CA VAL A 63 -9.74 14.25 4.74
C VAL A 63 -8.33 14.05 4.22
N PHE A 64 -7.94 14.84 3.23
CA PHE A 64 -6.56 14.84 2.74
C PHE A 64 -5.61 15.47 3.77
N ARG A 65 -4.52 14.77 4.05
CA ARG A 65 -3.47 15.18 4.98
C ARG A 65 -2.14 15.15 4.25
N ASP A 66 -1.49 16.31 4.18
CA ASP A 66 -0.19 16.44 3.51
C ASP A 66 0.80 15.40 4.07
N GLY A 67 1.55 14.76 3.17
CA GLY A 67 2.54 13.74 3.48
C GLY A 67 2.01 12.30 3.67
N ILE A 68 0.70 12.10 3.85
CA ILE A 68 0.13 10.74 4.05
C ILE A 68 -1.08 10.41 3.17
N GLY A 69 -1.73 11.41 2.54
CA GLY A 69 -2.90 11.19 1.69
C GLY A 69 -4.23 11.31 2.44
N CYS A 70 -5.31 10.71 1.94
CA CYS A 70 -6.62 10.82 2.59
C CYS A 70 -6.79 9.84 3.76
N VAL A 71 -7.11 10.38 4.93
CA VAL A 71 -7.44 9.62 6.14
C VAL A 71 -8.95 9.46 6.24
N VAL A 72 -9.43 8.23 6.40
CA VAL A 72 -10.86 7.93 6.56
C VAL A 72 -11.26 8.09 8.03
N MET A 73 -12.36 8.82 8.24
CA MET A 73 -12.93 9.09 9.55
C MET A 73 -13.99 8.04 9.89
N SER A 74 -14.21 7.82 11.19
CA SER A 74 -15.30 6.97 11.67
C SER A 74 -16.65 7.63 11.37
N PRO A 75 -17.72 6.84 11.11
CA PRO A 75 -19.08 7.37 11.09
C PRO A 75 -19.37 8.21 12.33
N GLY A 76 -19.99 9.38 12.13
CA GLY A 76 -20.32 10.34 13.19
C GLY A 76 -19.24 11.37 13.50
N GLN A 77 -18.00 11.21 13.00
CA GLN A 77 -16.99 12.26 13.09
C GLN A 77 -17.25 13.38 12.07
N GLY A 78 -16.98 14.62 12.47
CA GLY A 78 -17.24 15.83 11.69
C GLY A 78 -16.04 16.78 11.62
N PRO A 79 -16.22 18.00 11.08
CA PRO A 79 -15.13 18.96 10.87
C PRO A 79 -14.30 19.30 12.10
N SER A 80 -14.89 19.26 13.30
CA SER A 80 -14.18 19.49 14.57
C SER A 80 -13.09 18.45 14.86
N ASP A 81 -13.26 17.22 14.36
CA ASP A 81 -12.34 16.11 14.61
C ASP A 81 -11.09 16.15 13.73
N ILE A 82 -11.09 16.94 12.65
CA ILE A 82 -10.01 17.00 11.66
C ILE A 82 -8.66 17.40 12.27
N SER A 83 -8.70 18.23 13.32
CA SER A 83 -7.50 18.67 14.03
C SER A 83 -6.75 17.52 14.73
N SER A 84 -7.47 16.45 15.10
CA SER A 84 -6.91 15.26 15.75
C SER A 84 -6.30 14.25 14.78
N LEU A 85 -6.57 14.37 13.47
CA LEU A 85 -6.10 13.41 12.48
C LEU A 85 -4.59 13.53 12.24
N PRO A 86 -3.93 12.42 11.86
CA PRO A 86 -2.49 12.41 11.57
C PRO A 86 -2.11 13.40 10.47
N LEU A 87 -0.89 13.91 10.55
CA LEU A 87 -0.28 14.75 9.53
C LEU A 87 1.23 14.50 9.53
N LEU A 88 1.82 14.34 8.35
CA LEU A 88 3.26 14.21 8.20
C LEU A 88 3.79 15.43 7.44
N LYS A 89 4.29 16.42 8.18
CA LYS A 89 4.92 17.59 7.57
C LYS A 89 6.32 17.20 7.10
N LEU A 90 6.44 16.89 5.81
CA LEU A 90 7.72 16.70 5.15
C LEU A 90 8.35 18.05 4.79
N PRO A 91 9.67 18.22 4.92
CA PRO A 91 10.34 19.39 4.38
C PRO A 91 10.15 19.44 2.85
N PRO A 92 10.07 20.63 2.25
CA PRO A 92 10.07 20.76 0.79
C PRO A 92 11.33 20.09 0.21
N ALA A 93 11.17 19.40 -0.92
CA ALA A 93 12.31 18.88 -1.65
C ALA A 93 13.24 20.04 -2.05
N ALA A 94 14.55 19.87 -1.85
CA ALA A 94 15.54 20.89 -2.19
C ALA A 94 15.60 21.19 -3.69
N VAL A 95 15.30 20.18 -4.53
CA VAL A 95 15.26 20.28 -5.99
C VAL A 95 14.02 19.56 -6.49
N HIS A 96 13.34 20.13 -7.50
CA HIS A 96 12.18 19.52 -8.10
C HIS A 96 12.56 18.21 -8.83
N PRO A 97 11.84 17.08 -8.64
CA PRO A 97 12.20 15.79 -9.25
C PRO A 97 12.36 15.84 -10.78
N ASP A 98 11.56 16.64 -11.49
CA ASP A 98 11.66 16.82 -12.96
C ASP A 98 12.99 17.41 -13.45
N LEU A 99 13.81 17.97 -12.55
CA LEU A 99 15.13 18.52 -12.87
C LEU A 99 16.25 17.50 -12.64
N ILE A 100 15.98 16.43 -11.90
CA ILE A 100 16.96 15.42 -11.52
C ILE A 100 16.90 14.26 -12.52
N PRO A 101 18.05 13.81 -13.08
CA PRO A 101 18.08 12.67 -14.01
C PRO A 101 17.47 11.38 -13.43
N TRP A 102 16.76 10.64 -14.28
CA TRP A 102 16.38 9.25 -14.01
C TRP A 102 17.65 8.40 -13.70
N PRO A 103 17.61 7.48 -12.72
CA PRO A 103 16.47 7.11 -11.88
C PRO A 103 16.32 7.91 -10.58
N SER A 104 17.19 8.89 -10.31
CA SER A 104 17.13 9.66 -9.04
C SER A 104 15.98 10.66 -9.01
N GLY A 105 15.58 11.14 -10.18
CA GLY A 105 14.36 11.92 -10.37
C GLY A 105 13.73 11.62 -11.71
N ASP A 106 12.94 12.57 -12.21
CA ASP A 106 11.98 12.37 -13.28
C ASP A 106 12.44 12.92 -14.65
N ARG A 107 13.64 13.49 -14.71
CA ARG A 107 14.21 13.94 -15.98
C ARG A 107 14.74 12.76 -16.79
N VAL A 108 14.01 12.40 -17.83
CA VAL A 108 14.42 11.39 -18.82
C VAL A 108 15.04 12.10 -20.02
N ILE A 109 16.13 11.56 -20.54
CA ILE A 109 16.76 12.02 -21.78
C ILE A 109 16.34 11.04 -22.86
N ASP A 110 15.83 11.55 -23.99
CA ASP A 110 15.48 10.74 -25.13
C ASP A 110 16.76 10.13 -25.73
N GLU A 111 16.93 8.84 -25.50
CA GLU A 111 17.99 8.03 -26.10
C GLU A 111 17.38 7.04 -27.11
N PRO A 112 18.11 6.71 -28.19
CA PRO A 112 17.71 5.62 -29.07
C PRO A 112 17.53 4.31 -28.29
N LEU A 113 16.55 3.50 -28.70
CA LEU A 113 16.37 2.17 -28.12
C LEU A 113 17.66 1.35 -28.30
N PRO A 114 18.09 0.56 -27.29
CA PRO A 114 19.23 -0.33 -27.44
C PRO A 114 19.02 -1.31 -28.60
N ASP A 115 20.08 -1.65 -29.34
CA ASP A 115 20.02 -2.56 -30.51
C ASP A 115 19.38 -3.92 -30.20
N ALA A 116 19.48 -4.37 -28.93
CA ALA A 116 18.86 -5.61 -28.45
C ALA A 116 17.32 -5.54 -28.38
N ILE A 117 16.72 -4.35 -28.45
CA ILE A 117 15.29 -4.12 -28.28
C ILE A 117 14.62 -4.00 -29.64
N ASN A 118 13.74 -4.95 -29.94
CA ASN A 118 12.87 -4.87 -31.11
C ASN A 118 11.73 -3.87 -30.86
N ALA A 119 11.81 -2.69 -31.48
CA ALA A 119 10.83 -1.62 -31.32
C ALA A 119 9.38 -2.04 -31.64
N LYS A 120 9.18 -2.91 -32.65
CA LYS A 120 7.84 -3.41 -33.00
C LYS A 120 7.28 -4.32 -31.92
N ALA A 121 8.11 -5.19 -31.34
CA ALA A 121 7.69 -6.07 -30.24
C ALA A 121 7.38 -5.27 -28.97
N LEU A 122 8.20 -4.25 -28.65
CA LEU A 122 7.97 -3.35 -27.53
C LEU A 122 6.63 -2.61 -27.67
N GLN A 123 6.36 -2.06 -28.86
CA GLN A 123 5.09 -1.39 -29.13
C GLN A 123 3.91 -2.36 -29.05
N ALA A 124 4.04 -3.59 -29.58
CA ALA A 124 2.99 -4.60 -29.50
C ALA A 124 2.66 -5.00 -28.04
N ALA A 125 3.69 -5.11 -27.18
CA ALA A 125 3.49 -5.36 -25.75
C ALA A 125 2.78 -4.20 -25.04
N SER A 126 3.16 -2.96 -25.37
CA SER A 126 2.47 -1.75 -24.92
C SER A 126 1.00 -1.75 -25.34
N ASP A 127 0.71 -2.01 -26.61
CA ASP A 127 -0.66 -2.03 -27.12
C ASP A 127 -1.50 -3.14 -26.49
N TRP A 128 -0.95 -4.35 -26.32
CA TRP A 128 -1.63 -5.43 -25.63
C TRP A 128 -1.98 -5.09 -24.17
N THR A 129 -1.13 -4.32 -23.49
CA THR A 129 -1.35 -3.91 -22.10
C THR A 129 -2.52 -2.92 -21.99
N PHE A 130 -2.70 -2.04 -22.98
CA PHE A 130 -3.80 -1.05 -22.99
C PHE A 130 -5.07 -1.54 -23.69
N ASN A 131 -4.98 -2.57 -24.53
CA ASN A 131 -6.10 -3.14 -25.28
C ASN A 131 -6.46 -4.54 -24.75
N ARG A 132 -6.90 -4.59 -23.50
CA ARG A 132 -7.30 -5.83 -22.82
C ARG A 132 -8.63 -6.35 -23.36
N GLN A 133 -8.78 -7.68 -23.40
CA GLN A 133 -10.02 -8.33 -23.84
C GLN A 133 -11.14 -8.22 -22.80
N ILE A 134 -10.75 -8.15 -21.53
CA ILE A 134 -11.68 -8.02 -20.39
C ILE A 134 -11.86 -6.52 -20.13
N PRO A 135 -13.07 -5.96 -20.29
CA PRO A 135 -13.32 -4.52 -20.13
C PRO A 135 -12.94 -3.96 -18.75
N GLU A 136 -12.96 -4.81 -17.72
CA GLU A 136 -12.61 -4.47 -16.35
C GLU A 136 -11.08 -4.38 -16.11
N GLU A 137 -10.27 -4.92 -17.02
CA GLU A 137 -8.80 -4.84 -16.95
C GLU A 137 -8.32 -3.52 -17.57
N ILE A 138 -8.36 -2.45 -16.78
CA ILE A 138 -7.98 -1.11 -17.22
C ILE A 138 -6.55 -0.78 -16.79
N THR A 139 -5.65 -0.64 -17.76
CA THR A 139 -4.28 -0.15 -17.51
C THR A 139 -4.27 1.36 -17.45
N THR A 140 -3.83 1.94 -16.33
CA THR A 140 -3.70 3.40 -16.17
C THR A 140 -2.29 3.92 -16.51
N GLY A 141 -1.27 3.09 -16.37
CA GLY A 141 0.12 3.43 -16.66
C GLY A 141 0.98 2.19 -16.89
N LEU A 142 1.95 2.32 -17.78
CA LEU A 142 2.95 1.29 -18.10
C LEU A 142 4.32 1.95 -18.19
N ILE A 143 5.31 1.32 -17.57
CA ILE A 143 6.72 1.66 -17.71
C ILE A 143 7.53 0.39 -17.91
N ILE A 144 8.51 0.43 -18.80
CA ILE A 144 9.41 -0.70 -19.06
C ILE A 144 10.84 -0.20 -18.92
N LEU A 145 11.58 -0.88 -18.04
CA LEU A 145 12.99 -0.64 -17.82
C LEU A 145 13.81 -1.79 -18.44
N TYR A 146 14.91 -1.46 -19.10
CA TYR A 146 15.90 -2.44 -19.56
C TYR A 146 17.28 -2.03 -19.05
N GLN A 147 17.90 -2.89 -18.24
CA GLN A 147 19.19 -2.59 -17.57
C GLN A 147 19.19 -1.23 -16.84
N GLY A 148 18.07 -0.92 -16.16
CA GLY A 148 17.88 0.34 -15.41
C GLY A 148 17.52 1.56 -16.27
N LYS A 149 17.60 1.47 -17.60
CA LYS A 149 17.17 2.54 -18.51
C LYS A 149 15.67 2.47 -18.77
N LEU A 150 14.99 3.61 -18.72
CA LEU A 150 13.59 3.73 -19.14
C LEU A 150 13.55 3.66 -20.68
N ILE A 151 12.95 2.60 -21.22
CA ILE A 151 12.84 2.39 -22.67
C ILE A 151 11.43 2.56 -23.22
N HIS A 152 10.41 2.55 -22.34
CA HIS A 152 9.03 2.78 -22.71
C HIS A 152 8.23 3.32 -21.54
N GLU A 153 7.35 4.26 -21.80
CA GLU A 153 6.39 4.80 -20.83
C GLU A 153 5.10 5.21 -21.56
N ARG A 154 3.94 4.82 -21.01
CA ARG A 154 2.63 5.15 -21.58
C ARG A 154 1.59 5.29 -20.46
N TYR A 155 0.65 6.21 -20.62
CA TYR A 155 -0.43 6.46 -19.67
C TYR A 155 -1.79 6.42 -20.37
N ALA A 156 -2.84 6.09 -19.63
CA ALA A 156 -4.22 6.19 -20.09
C ALA A 156 -4.69 7.66 -20.13
N ALA A 157 -5.80 7.92 -20.83
CA ALA A 157 -6.39 9.25 -20.85
C ALA A 157 -6.79 9.72 -19.44
N GLY A 158 -6.40 10.94 -19.06
CA GLY A 158 -6.61 11.50 -17.72
C GLY A 158 -5.64 10.97 -16.65
N PHE A 159 -4.56 10.30 -17.07
CA PHE A 159 -3.43 9.91 -16.24
C PHE A 159 -2.12 10.39 -16.84
N ASP A 160 -1.16 10.69 -15.98
CA ASP A 160 0.19 11.07 -16.36
C ASP A 160 1.23 10.53 -15.35
N ARG A 161 2.49 10.88 -15.58
CA ARG A 161 3.61 10.48 -14.70
C ARG A 161 3.52 11.01 -13.26
N HIS A 162 2.70 12.00 -12.98
CA HIS A 162 2.50 12.57 -11.65
C HIS A 162 1.26 12.01 -10.95
N THR A 163 0.39 11.32 -11.70
CA THR A 163 -0.85 10.77 -11.19
C THR A 163 -0.57 9.60 -10.24
N ARG A 164 -0.96 9.75 -8.98
CA ARG A 164 -0.84 8.69 -7.97
C ARG A 164 -2.05 7.77 -8.03
N THR A 165 -1.84 6.47 -8.03
CA THR A 165 -2.92 5.48 -7.89
C THR A 165 -2.70 4.63 -6.64
N ARG A 166 -3.81 4.11 -6.09
CA ARG A 166 -3.72 3.18 -4.95
C ARG A 166 -3.07 1.88 -5.44
N THR A 167 -2.05 1.42 -4.74
CA THR A 167 -1.32 0.19 -5.10
C THR A 167 -2.06 -1.09 -4.74
N TRP A 168 -3.06 -1.00 -3.85
CA TRP A 168 -3.64 -2.15 -3.17
C TRP A 168 -2.52 -3.01 -2.56
N SER A 169 -2.60 -4.33 -2.72
CA SER A 169 -1.70 -5.28 -2.07
C SER A 169 -0.24 -5.19 -2.46
N THR A 170 0.14 -4.47 -3.52
CA THR A 170 1.56 -4.16 -3.78
C THR A 170 2.18 -3.37 -2.62
N ALA A 171 1.38 -2.68 -1.80
CA ALA A 171 1.81 -2.07 -0.54
C ALA A 171 2.49 -3.06 0.42
N LYS A 172 2.11 -4.34 0.40
CA LYS A 172 2.68 -5.38 1.28
C LYS A 172 4.16 -5.62 1.01
N SER A 173 4.56 -5.58 -0.25
CA SER A 173 5.97 -5.73 -0.65
C SER A 173 6.80 -4.52 -0.22
N ILE A 174 6.22 -3.31 -0.24
CA ILE A 174 6.84 -2.11 0.33
C ILE A 174 6.98 -2.26 1.86
N ALA A 175 5.93 -2.74 2.54
CA ALA A 175 5.96 -3.03 3.97
C ALA A 175 7.06 -4.05 4.33
N ALA A 176 7.14 -5.14 3.58
CA ALA A 176 8.17 -6.17 3.76
C ALA A 176 9.57 -5.59 3.56
N THR A 177 9.76 -4.67 2.61
CA THR A 177 11.05 -4.01 2.39
C THR A 177 11.46 -3.16 3.60
N LEU A 178 10.53 -2.37 4.14
CA LEU A 178 10.77 -1.54 5.34
C LEU A 178 11.09 -2.40 6.58
N ILE A 179 10.39 -3.52 6.73
CA ILE A 179 10.66 -4.51 7.78
C ILE A 179 12.03 -5.14 7.57
N GLY A 180 12.40 -5.46 6.33
CA GLY A 180 13.69 -6.03 5.97
C GLY A 180 14.86 -5.15 6.39
N ILE A 181 14.74 -3.83 6.20
CA ILE A 181 15.74 -2.86 6.69
C ILE A 181 15.94 -3.00 8.21
N LEU A 182 14.86 -3.15 8.99
CA LEU A 182 15.00 -3.34 10.44
C LEU A 182 15.52 -4.73 10.83
N VAL A 183 15.31 -5.75 10.00
CA VAL A 183 15.89 -7.09 10.21
C VAL A 183 17.39 -7.06 9.94
N ASP A 184 17.81 -6.40 8.86
CA ASP A 184 19.22 -6.19 8.52
C ASP A 184 19.95 -5.37 9.60
N ASP A 185 19.27 -4.38 10.18
CA ASP A 185 19.76 -3.59 11.33
C ASP A 185 19.74 -4.38 12.67
N GLY A 186 19.24 -5.61 12.69
CA GLY A 186 19.14 -6.44 13.89
C GLY A 186 18.09 -5.99 14.92
N ARG A 187 17.18 -5.09 14.53
CA ARG A 187 16.11 -4.54 15.39
C ARG A 187 14.85 -5.40 15.38
N LEU A 188 14.65 -6.18 14.33
CA LEU A 188 13.64 -7.23 14.22
C LEU A 188 14.32 -8.55 13.87
N LYS A 189 13.66 -9.67 14.20
CA LYS A 189 14.13 -11.00 13.86
C LYS A 189 12.99 -11.84 13.31
N LEU A 190 13.29 -12.64 12.29
CA LEU A 190 12.29 -13.45 11.61
C LEU A 190 11.67 -14.52 12.51
N ASP A 191 12.47 -15.16 13.36
CA ASP A 191 12.11 -16.39 14.07
C ASP A 191 11.92 -16.20 15.58
N GLU A 192 11.82 -14.95 16.04
CA GLU A 192 11.47 -14.64 17.44
C GLU A 192 9.98 -14.33 17.58
N PRO A 193 9.39 -14.58 18.77
CA PRO A 193 8.05 -14.10 19.11
C PRO A 193 7.91 -12.60 18.84
N LEU A 194 6.75 -12.19 18.33
CA LEU A 194 6.49 -10.79 17.97
C LEU A 194 6.53 -9.82 19.16
N GLY A 195 6.34 -10.32 20.38
CA GLY A 195 6.30 -9.50 21.60
C GLY A 195 5.12 -8.51 21.63
N ILE A 196 4.03 -8.83 20.92
CA ILE A 196 2.83 -7.99 20.89
C ILE A 196 1.81 -8.44 21.93
N GLU A 197 1.05 -7.48 22.45
CA GLU A 197 -0.11 -7.78 23.27
C GLU A 197 -1.29 -8.19 22.38
N TRP A 198 -1.97 -9.31 22.66
CA TRP A 198 -3.11 -9.76 21.85
C TRP A 198 -4.46 -9.34 22.42
N LEU A 199 -5.49 -9.28 21.56
CA LEU A 199 -6.88 -8.97 21.94
C LEU A 199 -7.84 -10.14 21.64
N PRO A 200 -8.89 -10.36 22.44
CA PRO A 200 -8.98 -9.90 23.83
C PRO A 200 -7.79 -10.45 24.64
N ALA A 201 -7.39 -9.69 25.66
CA ALA A 201 -6.35 -10.14 26.58
C ALA A 201 -6.84 -11.36 27.37
N ILE A 202 -6.00 -12.36 27.53
CA ILE A 202 -6.24 -13.49 28.44
C ILE A 202 -5.65 -13.19 29.82
N LYS A 203 -6.05 -13.97 30.84
CA LYS A 203 -5.66 -13.71 32.25
C LYS A 203 -4.14 -13.70 32.47
N LYS A 204 -3.40 -14.51 31.72
CA LYS A 204 -1.95 -14.65 31.77
C LYS A 204 -1.42 -14.44 30.36
N PRO A 205 -1.01 -13.20 29.99
CA PRO A 205 -0.55 -12.90 28.63
C PRO A 205 0.57 -13.79 28.14
N GLU A 206 1.44 -14.28 29.03
CA GLU A 206 2.53 -15.21 28.74
C GLU A 206 2.04 -16.59 28.25
N ASP A 207 0.85 -17.02 28.66
CA ASP A 207 0.23 -18.29 28.27
C ASP A 207 -0.57 -18.17 26.95
N ASP A 208 -0.55 -17.00 26.29
CA ASP A 208 -1.31 -16.80 25.06
C ASP A 208 -0.69 -17.61 23.91
N PRO A 209 -1.42 -18.58 23.32
CA PRO A 209 -0.86 -19.43 22.28
C PRO A 209 -0.44 -18.63 21.03
N ARG A 210 -0.97 -17.42 20.84
CA ARG A 210 -0.59 -16.53 19.74
C ARG A 210 0.83 -15.97 19.89
N ASN A 211 1.44 -16.07 21.07
CA ASN A 211 2.84 -15.70 21.29
C ASN A 211 3.83 -16.58 20.51
N ALA A 212 3.40 -17.74 19.99
CA ALA A 212 4.19 -18.57 19.08
C ALA A 212 4.29 -18.00 17.65
N ILE A 213 3.48 -16.99 17.30
CA ILE A 213 3.54 -16.35 15.99
C ILE A 213 4.82 -15.49 15.93
N THR A 214 5.58 -15.65 14.85
CA THR A 214 6.82 -14.94 14.58
C THR A 214 6.64 -14.01 13.39
N LEU A 215 7.60 -13.11 13.16
CA LEU A 215 7.61 -12.26 11.99
C LEU A 215 7.64 -13.07 10.69
N ARG A 216 8.37 -14.20 10.64
CA ARG A 216 8.39 -15.12 9.50
C ARG A 216 6.99 -15.66 9.19
N HIS A 217 6.22 -16.04 10.21
CA HIS A 217 4.87 -16.56 10.01
C HIS A 217 3.98 -15.52 9.34
N LEU A 218 4.02 -14.26 9.81
CA LEU A 218 3.27 -13.16 9.24
C LEU A 218 3.69 -12.85 7.79
N LEU A 219 5.01 -12.74 7.55
CA LEU A 219 5.54 -12.42 6.22
C LEU A 219 5.26 -13.53 5.20
N ASN A 220 5.10 -14.77 5.65
CA ASN A 220 4.71 -15.91 4.82
C ASN A 220 3.20 -16.18 4.79
N MET A 221 2.36 -15.31 5.36
CA MET A 221 0.90 -15.47 5.38
C MET A 221 0.48 -16.82 5.98
N SER A 222 1.07 -17.14 7.13
CA SER A 222 0.96 -18.44 7.78
C SER A 222 0.80 -18.33 9.30
N SER A 223 0.23 -17.24 9.80
CA SER A 223 0.05 -17.01 11.23
C SER A 223 -0.80 -18.08 11.93
N GLY A 224 -1.72 -18.74 11.21
CA GLY A 224 -2.69 -19.67 11.78
C GLY A 224 -3.85 -18.99 12.52
N LEU A 225 -3.92 -17.65 12.47
CA LEU A 225 -5.04 -16.87 12.96
C LEU A 225 -6.29 -17.14 12.11
N TYR A 226 -7.47 -16.93 12.68
CA TYR A 226 -8.74 -17.09 11.96
C TYR A 226 -8.77 -16.14 10.76
N PRO A 227 -8.82 -16.67 9.51
CA PRO A 227 -8.77 -15.84 8.32
C PRO A 227 -10.08 -15.07 8.14
N VAL A 228 -10.01 -13.80 7.77
CA VAL A 228 -11.18 -12.94 7.51
C VAL A 228 -11.26 -12.51 6.05
N ASP A 229 -10.12 -12.32 5.38
CA ASP A 229 -10.09 -11.96 3.96
C ASP A 229 -10.47 -13.17 3.11
N ARG A 230 -9.87 -14.35 3.37
CA ARG A 230 -10.16 -15.59 2.62
C ARG A 230 -11.62 -16.03 2.69
N VAL A 231 -12.32 -15.74 3.79
CA VAL A 231 -13.72 -16.13 4.03
C VAL A 231 -14.72 -15.03 3.71
N ASN A 232 -14.31 -14.01 2.94
CA ASN A 232 -15.13 -12.87 2.51
C ASN A 232 -15.78 -12.10 3.69
N ARG A 233 -15.08 -12.02 4.82
CA ARG A 233 -15.47 -11.23 5.99
C ARG A 233 -14.67 -9.94 6.15
N GLU A 234 -13.86 -9.59 5.14
CA GLU A 234 -13.04 -8.38 5.10
C GLU A 234 -13.85 -7.11 5.45
N TYR A 235 -15.07 -6.97 4.90
CA TYR A 235 -15.96 -5.82 5.12
C TYR A 235 -16.67 -5.80 6.49
N THR A 236 -16.83 -6.94 7.14
CA THR A 236 -17.60 -7.05 8.40
C THR A 236 -16.69 -7.06 9.63
N THR A 237 -15.55 -7.74 9.54
CA THR A 237 -14.64 -7.95 10.68
C THR A 237 -13.16 -7.83 10.30
N GLY A 238 -12.82 -7.62 9.03
CA GLY A 238 -11.45 -7.52 8.54
C GLY A 238 -10.93 -6.10 8.33
N SER A 239 -9.83 -6.00 7.58
CA SER A 239 -9.10 -4.74 7.36
C SER A 239 -9.89 -3.68 6.60
N SER A 240 -10.94 -4.06 5.86
CA SER A 240 -11.78 -3.11 5.14
C SER A 240 -12.49 -2.13 6.08
N ARG A 241 -12.65 -2.45 7.37
CA ARG A 241 -13.13 -1.46 8.36
C ARG A 241 -12.15 -0.31 8.57
N ALA A 242 -10.85 -0.57 8.54
CA ALA A 242 -9.84 0.49 8.57
C ALA A 242 -9.79 1.25 7.23
N TYR A 243 -10.00 0.56 6.11
CA TYR A 243 -9.93 1.18 4.78
C TYR A 243 -11.10 2.10 4.47
N TRP A 244 -12.29 1.81 5.03
CA TRP A 244 -13.55 2.44 4.61
C TRP A 244 -14.42 2.98 5.74
N ALA A 245 -14.12 2.65 7.00
CA ALA A 245 -14.97 3.03 8.14
C ALA A 245 -14.19 3.64 9.31
N GLY A 246 -12.93 4.04 9.10
CA GLY A 246 -12.12 4.72 10.13
C GLY A 246 -11.86 3.89 11.38
N ALA A 247 -11.94 2.55 11.30
CA ALA A 247 -11.54 1.67 12.39
C ALA A 247 -10.01 1.59 12.52
N SER A 248 -9.52 1.14 13.69
CA SER A 248 -8.09 0.88 13.86
C SER A 248 -7.66 -0.31 13.00
N SER A 249 -6.55 -0.12 12.27
CA SER A 249 -5.88 -1.17 11.52
C SER A 249 -5.20 -2.20 12.43
N ILE A 250 -4.83 -1.80 13.65
CA ILE A 250 -4.07 -2.62 14.60
C ILE A 250 -5.00 -3.41 15.54
N GLU A 251 -6.03 -2.78 16.11
CA GLU A 251 -6.93 -3.48 17.04
C GLU A 251 -7.60 -4.69 16.38
N GLY A 252 -8.10 -4.51 15.15
CA GLY A 252 -8.74 -5.59 14.39
C GLY A 252 -7.80 -6.75 14.07
N ALA A 253 -6.50 -6.45 13.87
CA ALA A 253 -5.47 -7.43 13.57
C ALA A 253 -5.04 -8.22 14.82
N ARG A 254 -5.00 -7.57 15.99
CA ARG A 254 -4.71 -8.18 17.29
C ARG A 254 -5.87 -9.00 17.84
N ASP A 255 -7.10 -8.69 17.41
CA ASP A 255 -8.35 -9.32 17.86
C ASP A 255 -8.68 -10.62 17.10
N ARG A 256 -7.72 -11.54 16.93
CA ARG A 256 -7.96 -12.80 16.19
C ARG A 256 -7.62 -14.02 17.02
N GLY A 257 -8.47 -15.05 16.92
CA GLY A 257 -8.23 -16.33 17.55
C GLY A 257 -7.26 -17.19 16.74
N LEU A 258 -6.37 -17.91 17.42
CA LEU A 258 -5.52 -18.92 16.79
C LEU A 258 -6.35 -20.18 16.50
N VAL A 259 -6.40 -20.60 15.24
CA VAL A 259 -7.19 -21.77 14.81
C VAL A 259 -6.35 -22.86 14.15
N ARG A 260 -5.08 -22.58 13.86
CA ARG A 260 -4.09 -23.54 13.35
C ARG A 260 -2.72 -23.26 13.97
N GLU A 261 -1.87 -24.26 13.96
CA GLU A 261 -0.47 -24.10 14.34
C GLU A 261 0.23 -23.11 13.36
N PRO A 262 0.94 -22.09 13.86
CA PRO A 262 1.68 -21.15 13.00
C PRO A 262 2.65 -21.87 12.06
N GLY A 263 2.78 -21.36 10.83
CA GLY A 263 3.64 -21.92 9.79
C GLY A 263 3.08 -23.12 9.03
N THR A 264 1.96 -23.72 9.47
CA THR A 264 1.46 -24.97 8.89
C THR A 264 0.48 -24.81 7.74
N TYR A 265 -0.12 -23.62 7.58
CA TYR A 265 -1.13 -23.36 6.55
C TYR A 265 -0.97 -21.96 5.98
N TRP A 266 -1.20 -21.81 4.67
CA TRP A 266 -1.17 -20.51 4.00
C TRP A 266 -2.59 -19.93 3.84
N ASP A 267 -2.78 -18.71 4.31
CA ASP A 267 -4.02 -17.93 4.14
C ASP A 267 -3.67 -16.51 3.73
N TYR A 268 -4.18 -16.05 2.57
CA TYR A 268 -3.96 -14.66 2.15
C TYR A 268 -4.70 -13.70 3.06
N GLU A 269 -3.97 -13.00 3.93
CA GLU A 269 -4.57 -12.15 4.97
C GLU A 269 -3.89 -10.78 5.06
N ASN A 270 -4.70 -9.72 5.04
CA ASN A 270 -4.24 -8.36 5.24
C ASN A 270 -3.76 -8.12 6.68
N PHE A 271 -4.38 -8.80 7.65
CA PHE A 271 -4.00 -8.67 9.07
C PHE A 271 -2.63 -9.26 9.38
N ASP A 272 -2.15 -10.27 8.65
CA ASP A 272 -0.78 -10.76 8.81
C ASP A 272 0.22 -9.64 8.47
N THR A 273 0.01 -8.90 7.36
CA THR A 273 0.84 -7.74 7.02
C THR A 273 0.72 -6.64 8.08
N LEU A 274 -0.50 -6.30 8.54
CA LEU A 274 -0.70 -5.22 9.51
C LEU A 274 -0.11 -5.53 10.89
N LEU A 275 -0.10 -6.79 11.32
CA LEU A 275 0.62 -7.24 12.51
C LEU A 275 2.14 -7.08 12.35
N ALA A 276 2.69 -7.35 11.16
CA ALA A 276 4.11 -7.18 10.89
C ALA A 276 4.51 -5.69 10.90
N VAL A 277 3.63 -4.83 10.37
CA VAL A 277 3.77 -3.36 10.45
C VAL A 277 3.65 -2.86 11.89
N TYR A 278 2.80 -3.48 12.71
CA TYR A 278 2.74 -3.17 14.14
C TYR A 278 4.02 -3.58 14.88
N ALA A 279 4.59 -4.75 14.59
CA ALA A 279 5.89 -5.16 15.14
C ALA A 279 6.99 -4.16 14.73
N MET A 280 6.98 -3.67 13.48
CA MET A 280 7.85 -2.58 13.03
C MET A 280 7.66 -1.30 13.87
N LYS A 281 6.42 -0.89 14.15
CA LYS A 281 6.12 0.26 15.03
C LYS A 281 6.73 0.07 16.42
N LEU A 282 6.54 -1.10 17.03
CA LEU A 282 7.07 -1.40 18.37
C LEU A 282 8.60 -1.40 18.40
N ALA A 283 9.25 -2.00 17.40
CA ALA A 283 10.71 -2.01 17.29
C ALA A 283 11.29 -0.60 17.10
N LEU A 284 10.53 0.31 16.46
CA LEU A 284 10.89 1.71 16.31
C LEU A 284 10.75 2.50 17.61
N GLY A 285 9.74 2.19 18.42
CA GLY A 285 9.58 2.65 19.81
C GLY A 285 9.15 4.10 20.00
N ASP A 286 9.33 4.96 18.98
CA ASP A 286 8.91 6.36 18.98
C ASP A 286 8.00 6.65 17.78
N ASP A 287 6.86 7.29 18.02
CA ASP A 287 5.86 7.56 16.99
C ASP A 287 6.38 8.50 15.89
N LYS A 288 7.22 9.49 16.22
CA LYS A 288 7.77 10.40 15.19
C LYS A 288 8.79 9.68 14.33
N VAL A 289 9.63 8.84 14.93
CA VAL A 289 10.55 7.97 14.20
C VAL A 289 9.77 7.02 13.30
N TYR A 290 8.72 6.38 13.81
CA TYR A 290 7.84 5.50 13.03
C TYR A 290 7.22 6.21 11.82
N GLN A 291 6.61 7.38 12.01
CA GLN A 291 6.00 8.14 10.92
C GLN A 291 7.02 8.59 9.85
N MET A 292 8.24 8.96 10.26
CA MET A 292 9.29 9.39 9.33
C MET A 292 10.07 8.23 8.71
N PHE A 293 9.97 7.02 9.27
CA PHE A 293 10.83 5.90 8.91
C PHE A 293 10.70 5.53 7.44
N PRO A 294 9.49 5.32 6.86
CA PRO A 294 9.40 4.96 5.45
C PRO A 294 10.00 5.99 4.50
N GLN A 295 9.78 7.28 4.79
CA GLN A 295 10.32 8.37 3.99
C GLN A 295 11.85 8.31 3.98
N ARG A 296 12.48 8.23 5.16
CA ARG A 296 13.94 8.32 5.31
C ARG A 296 14.66 7.02 4.95
N ALA A 297 14.10 5.88 5.31
CA ALA A 297 14.76 4.58 5.16
C ALA A 297 14.63 4.03 3.74
N LEU A 298 13.58 4.43 2.99
CA LEU A 298 13.31 3.88 1.67
C LEU A 298 12.96 4.95 0.62
N LEU A 299 11.91 5.74 0.83
CA LEU A 299 11.36 6.55 -0.29
C LEU A 299 12.36 7.60 -0.79
N ASP A 300 12.96 8.39 0.10
CA ASP A 300 13.99 9.39 -0.25
C ASP A 300 15.24 8.70 -0.84
N ARG A 301 15.61 7.55 -0.25
CA ARG A 301 16.81 6.77 -0.61
C ARG A 301 16.79 6.31 -2.06
N ILE A 302 15.61 5.91 -2.54
CA ILE A 302 15.46 5.37 -3.90
C ILE A 302 14.69 6.29 -4.84
N GLY A 303 14.44 7.54 -4.45
CA GLY A 303 13.81 8.56 -5.31
C GLY A 303 12.31 8.36 -5.55
N MET A 304 11.60 7.70 -4.64
CA MET A 304 10.13 7.54 -4.69
C MET A 304 9.41 8.80 -4.18
N ASN A 305 9.67 9.93 -4.83
CA ASN A 305 9.30 11.27 -4.37
C ASN A 305 7.79 11.58 -4.46
N SER A 306 7.02 10.77 -5.19
CA SER A 306 5.57 10.91 -5.32
C SER A 306 4.80 9.95 -4.41
N THR A 307 5.47 9.06 -3.68
CA THR A 307 4.79 8.02 -2.92
C THR A 307 4.28 8.54 -1.57
N LEU A 308 3.01 8.28 -1.27
CA LEU A 308 2.38 8.55 0.02
C LEU A 308 2.01 7.22 0.68
N ILE A 309 2.40 7.05 1.93
CA ILE A 309 2.02 5.87 2.74
C ILE A 309 0.91 6.30 3.69
N GLY A 310 -0.29 5.81 3.41
CA GLY A 310 -1.49 6.14 4.16
C GLY A 310 -1.53 5.53 5.54
N THR A 311 -2.17 6.25 6.46
CA THR A 311 -2.44 5.81 7.82
C THR A 311 -3.95 5.70 8.06
N ASP A 312 -4.32 4.95 9.09
CA ASP A 312 -5.63 5.12 9.71
C ASP A 312 -5.64 6.42 10.56
N ARG A 313 -6.78 6.71 11.19
CA ARG A 313 -6.93 7.91 12.02
C ARG A 313 -6.17 7.86 13.35
N PHE A 314 -5.51 6.75 13.67
CA PHE A 314 -4.73 6.53 14.89
C PHE A 314 -3.22 6.55 14.64
N HIS A 315 -2.81 7.10 13.49
CA HIS A 315 -1.41 7.20 13.05
C HIS A 315 -0.79 5.85 12.61
N ASP A 316 -1.56 4.77 12.49
CA ASP A 316 -0.99 3.48 12.10
C ASP A 316 -1.00 3.32 10.58
N PHE A 317 0.15 2.94 10.01
CA PHE A 317 0.27 2.71 8.58
C PHE A 317 -0.61 1.54 8.14
N VAL A 318 -1.37 1.77 7.06
CA VAL A 318 -2.23 0.77 6.46
C VAL A 318 -1.53 0.15 5.25
N LEU A 319 -0.33 -0.35 5.51
CA LEU A 319 0.65 -0.86 4.52
C LEU A 319 0.25 -2.23 3.91
N SER A 320 -0.95 -2.72 4.20
CA SER A 320 -1.59 -3.82 3.47
C SER A 320 -2.25 -3.38 2.16
N SER A 321 -2.56 -2.08 1.99
CA SER A 321 -3.33 -1.57 0.84
C SER A 321 -3.17 -0.07 0.51
N GLN A 322 -2.98 0.79 1.51
CA GLN A 322 -3.16 2.25 1.39
C GLN A 322 -1.86 2.99 1.02
N VAL A 323 -1.12 2.49 0.04
CA VAL A 323 -0.02 3.25 -0.57
C VAL A 323 -0.52 3.88 -1.86
N TYR A 324 -0.19 5.15 -2.06
CA TYR A 324 -0.53 5.91 -3.25
C TYR A 324 0.76 6.34 -3.93
N THR A 325 1.00 5.84 -5.13
CA THR A 325 2.28 6.05 -5.84
C THR A 325 2.03 6.24 -7.33
N ASN A 326 3.03 6.69 -8.06
CA ASN A 326 2.99 6.77 -9.52
C ASN A 326 3.77 5.60 -10.16
N THR A 327 3.61 5.46 -11.48
CA THR A 327 4.24 4.38 -12.24
C THR A 327 5.77 4.40 -12.13
N ARG A 328 6.39 5.59 -12.08
CA ARG A 328 7.85 5.77 -12.01
C ARG A 328 8.44 5.36 -10.66
N ASP A 329 7.84 5.78 -9.56
CA ASP A 329 8.24 5.40 -8.21
C ASP A 329 8.14 3.89 -8.02
N LEU A 330 7.06 3.27 -8.49
CA LEU A 330 6.93 1.82 -8.42
C LEU A 330 8.00 1.10 -9.27
N ALA A 331 8.41 1.68 -10.39
CA ALA A 331 9.53 1.15 -11.19
C ALA A 331 10.87 1.27 -10.46
N ARG A 332 11.10 2.33 -9.69
CA ARG A 332 12.29 2.47 -8.81
C ARG A 332 12.30 1.39 -7.73
N PHE A 333 11.14 1.10 -7.14
CA PHE A 333 11.00 0.00 -6.20
C PHE A 333 11.35 -1.36 -6.83
N GLY A 334 10.83 -1.67 -8.01
CA GLY A 334 11.21 -2.88 -8.75
C GLY A 334 12.69 -2.91 -9.13
N LEU A 335 13.26 -1.76 -9.50
CA LEU A 335 14.66 -1.60 -9.86
C LEU A 335 15.60 -1.86 -8.68
N LEU A 336 15.22 -1.47 -7.45
CA LEU A 336 15.98 -1.80 -6.23
C LEU A 336 16.19 -3.33 -6.10
N TYR A 337 15.12 -4.11 -6.28
CA TYR A 337 15.20 -5.58 -6.23
C TYR A 337 15.97 -6.16 -7.42
N ALA A 338 15.78 -5.60 -8.62
CA ALA A 338 16.54 -6.01 -9.81
C ALA A 338 18.06 -5.74 -9.67
N GLN A 339 18.45 -4.77 -8.83
CA GLN A 339 19.83 -4.44 -8.50
C GLN A 339 20.36 -5.13 -7.23
N GLY A 340 19.68 -6.18 -6.74
CA GLY A 340 20.15 -6.94 -5.58
C GLY A 340 20.17 -6.13 -4.28
N GLY A 341 19.27 -5.15 -4.16
CA GLY A 341 19.13 -4.33 -2.95
C GLY A 341 20.11 -3.16 -2.86
N VAL A 342 20.89 -2.92 -3.91
CA VAL A 342 21.82 -1.79 -4.00
C VAL A 342 21.17 -0.67 -4.81
N TRP A 343 21.25 0.55 -4.29
CA TRP A 343 20.84 1.77 -4.97
C TRP A 343 21.99 2.77 -4.97
N GLN A 344 22.49 3.12 -6.16
CA GLN A 344 23.59 4.08 -6.34
C GLN A 344 24.86 3.74 -5.54
N GLY A 345 25.19 2.45 -5.46
CA GLY A 345 26.36 1.96 -4.74
C GLY A 345 26.15 1.79 -3.23
N GLU A 346 24.98 2.15 -2.69
CA GLU A 346 24.64 1.90 -1.29
C GLU A 346 23.63 0.76 -1.17
N ARG A 347 23.89 -0.14 -0.24
CA ARG A 347 22.97 -1.24 0.07
C ARG A 347 21.82 -0.74 0.94
N ILE A 348 20.59 -0.89 0.45
CA ILE A 348 19.36 -0.57 1.18
C ILE A 348 18.81 -1.80 1.89
N ILE A 349 18.83 -2.96 1.21
CA ILE A 349 18.44 -4.26 1.77
C ILE A 349 19.48 -5.32 1.44
N SER A 350 19.64 -6.30 2.32
CA SER A 350 20.59 -7.39 2.17
C SER A 350 20.19 -8.39 1.09
N GLU A 351 21.18 -9.09 0.55
CA GLU A 351 20.94 -10.24 -0.34
C GLU A 351 20.21 -11.37 0.40
N ASP A 352 20.46 -11.54 1.70
CA ASP A 352 19.76 -12.51 2.55
C ASP A 352 18.27 -12.18 2.68
N TRP A 353 17.92 -10.90 2.84
CA TRP A 353 16.52 -10.45 2.83
C TRP A 353 15.85 -10.74 1.49
N ILE A 354 16.51 -10.40 0.38
CA ILE A 354 16.00 -10.66 -0.98
C ILE A 354 15.82 -12.17 -1.20
N ALA A 355 16.76 -12.99 -0.75
CA ALA A 355 16.66 -14.44 -0.83
C ALA A 355 15.48 -14.97 -0.02
N PHE A 356 15.25 -14.44 1.18
CA PHE A 356 14.09 -14.79 2.01
C PHE A 356 12.77 -14.47 1.31
N VAL A 357 12.57 -13.24 0.83
CA VAL A 357 11.28 -12.85 0.23
C VAL A 357 11.04 -13.50 -1.14
N ARG A 358 12.07 -14.00 -1.81
CA ARG A 358 11.94 -14.80 -3.05
C ARG A 358 11.77 -16.29 -2.79
N ALA A 359 12.08 -16.76 -1.59
CA ALA A 359 11.93 -18.17 -1.24
C ALA A 359 10.44 -18.49 -1.01
N PRO A 360 9.90 -19.53 -1.66
CA PRO A 360 8.53 -19.95 -1.41
C PRO A 360 8.27 -20.24 0.07
N ALA A 361 7.15 -19.74 0.59
CA ALA A 361 6.70 -20.02 1.94
C ALA A 361 6.50 -21.54 2.11
N PRO A 362 7.04 -22.17 3.17
CA PRO A 362 6.96 -23.62 3.35
C PRO A 362 5.53 -24.18 3.31
N SER A 363 4.56 -23.41 3.83
CA SER A 363 3.12 -23.72 3.84
C SER A 363 2.48 -23.79 2.44
N THR A 364 3.17 -23.27 1.41
CA THR A 364 2.71 -23.28 0.01
C THR A 364 3.30 -24.41 -0.83
N SER A 365 4.13 -25.28 -0.23
CA SER A 365 4.77 -26.41 -0.92
C SER A 365 3.80 -27.33 -1.66
N LYS A 366 2.60 -27.55 -1.10
CA LYS A 366 1.52 -28.33 -1.73
C LYS A 366 0.60 -27.51 -2.62
N LEU A 367 0.79 -26.20 -2.69
CA LEU A 367 -0.02 -25.26 -3.46
C LEU A 367 0.74 -24.70 -4.68
N GLY A 368 1.92 -25.23 -4.98
CA GLY A 368 2.70 -24.83 -6.15
C GLY A 368 3.73 -23.73 -5.89
N ASN A 369 4.08 -23.45 -4.63
CA ASN A 369 5.19 -22.53 -4.28
C ASN A 369 5.03 -21.12 -4.86
N PHE A 370 3.79 -20.63 -4.94
CA PHE A 370 3.46 -19.38 -5.65
C PHE A 370 3.65 -18.11 -4.83
N TYR A 371 3.99 -18.21 -3.54
CA TYR A 371 4.07 -17.06 -2.63
C TYR A 371 5.24 -17.21 -1.66
N GLY A 372 5.91 -16.10 -1.35
CA GLY A 372 6.95 -16.03 -0.33
C GLY A 372 7.16 -14.61 0.17
N GLY A 373 7.25 -14.39 1.49
CA GLY A 373 7.68 -13.11 2.06
C GLY A 373 6.99 -11.84 1.52
N GLN A 374 5.68 -11.89 1.21
CA GLN A 374 4.90 -10.81 0.59
C GLN A 374 5.16 -10.55 -0.92
N TRP A 375 5.62 -11.57 -1.65
CA TRP A 375 5.83 -11.57 -3.10
C TRP A 375 5.15 -12.74 -3.80
#